data_AF-A0ABD2NKC2-F1
#
_entry.id   AF-A0ABD2NKC2-F1
#
_cell.length_a   1.000
_cell.length_b   1.000
_cell.length_c   1.000
_cell.angle_alpha   90.00
_cell.angle_beta   90.00
_cell.angle_gamma   90.00
#
_symmetry.space_group_name_H-M   'P 1'
#
loop_
_entity.id
_entity.type
_entity.pdbx_description
1 polymer ?
#
loop_
_entity_poly.entity_id
_entity_poly.type
_entity_poly.pdbx_seq_one_letter_code
_entity_poly.pdbx_strand_id
1 'polypeptide(L)'
;MSNIFATSSSNLVDRLGRSNALVCGDFNCTTIDWNPSGFGPYKPNNVSAKYSNIIGSLSFCQFSQLNYEPNSNDRILDLILCNENIVTEITHCSAPLVREDANHTALEFVINIEAMKYIRENIRFRNFKRADYTIINSQLNSVPVVVVLMII
;
A
#
# COMPACT_ATOMS: atom_id res chain seq x y z
N MET A 1 5.11 -8.65 -6.61
CA MET A 1 4.61 -7.36 -6.09
C MET A 1 5.47 -6.27 -6.70
N SER A 2 4.95 -5.55 -7.69
CA SER A 2 5.70 -4.53 -8.43
C SER A 2 5.81 -3.25 -7.60
N ASN A 3 7.04 -2.80 -7.35
CA ASN A 3 7.35 -1.50 -6.75
C ASN A 3 6.69 -0.38 -7.56
N ILE A 4 5.63 0.22 -7.02
CA ILE A 4 4.89 1.33 -7.64
C ILE A 4 5.82 2.53 -7.90
N PHE A 5 6.89 2.68 -7.11
CA PHE A 5 7.91 3.73 -7.26
C PHE A 5 8.98 3.47 -8.34
N ALA A 6 9.07 2.25 -8.89
CA ALA A 6 9.97 1.95 -10.02
C ALA A 6 9.33 2.26 -11.38
N THR A 7 8.05 2.62 -11.39
CA THR A 7 7.33 3.04 -12.60
C THR A 7 7.54 4.54 -12.82
N SER A 8 7.78 4.93 -14.08
CA SER A 8 7.91 6.32 -14.50
C SER A 8 6.81 7.21 -13.88
N SER A 9 7.15 8.45 -13.54
CA SER A 9 6.24 9.50 -13.03
C SER A 9 4.91 9.61 -13.79
N SER A 10 4.93 9.34 -15.10
CA SER A 10 3.75 9.25 -15.96
C SER A 10 2.74 8.18 -15.52
N ASN A 11 3.19 6.98 -15.17
CA ASN A 11 2.32 5.90 -14.72
C ASN A 11 1.68 6.20 -13.36
N LEU A 12 2.35 6.98 -12.52
CA LEU A 12 1.84 7.39 -11.22
C LEU A 12 0.68 8.37 -11.39
N VAL A 13 0.82 9.32 -12.33
CA VAL A 13 -0.24 10.27 -12.70
C VAL A 13 -1.44 9.55 -13.31
N ASP A 14 -1.21 8.63 -14.25
CA ASP A 14 -2.31 7.92 -14.93
C ASP A 14 -3.13 7.05 -13.95
N ARG A 15 -2.47 6.49 -12.93
CA ARG A 15 -3.11 5.63 -11.92
C ARG A 15 -3.74 6.39 -10.77
N LEU A 16 -3.08 7.44 -10.27
CA LEU A 16 -3.49 8.14 -9.04
C LEU A 16 -4.26 9.43 -9.32
N GLY A 17 -4.19 9.98 -10.54
CA GLY A 17 -4.90 11.21 -10.91
C GLY A 17 -6.44 11.11 -10.87
N ARG A 18 -7.00 9.91 -10.63
CA ARG A 18 -8.45 9.66 -10.52
C ARG A 18 -8.85 8.91 -9.25
N SER A 19 -7.94 8.70 -8.30
CA SER A 19 -8.21 7.82 -7.15
C SER A 19 -7.63 8.37 -5.86
N ASN A 20 -8.35 8.10 -4.77
CA ASN A 20 -7.93 8.46 -3.42
C ASN A 20 -6.79 7.52 -3.04
N ALA A 21 -5.67 8.12 -2.64
CA ALA A 21 -4.43 7.42 -2.45
C ALA A 21 -3.71 7.94 -1.21
N LEU A 22 -3.31 6.99 -0.37
CA LEU A 22 -2.36 7.19 0.70
C LEU A 22 -1.05 6.54 0.27
N VAL A 23 0.03 7.32 0.28
CA VAL A 23 1.37 6.86 -0.08
C VAL A 23 2.24 7.06 1.15
N CYS A 24 2.86 5.97 1.63
CA CYS A 24 3.79 6.03 2.75
C CYS A 24 5.05 5.22 2.47
N GLY A 25 6.19 5.68 2.98
CA GLY A 25 7.46 4.96 2.92
C GLY A 25 8.68 5.86 2.92
N ASP A 26 9.85 5.25 2.77
CA ASP A 26 11.15 5.92 2.64
C ASP A 26 11.36 6.42 1.20
N PHE A 27 11.41 7.74 1.04
CA PHE A 27 11.68 8.38 -0.25
C PHE A 27 13.18 8.62 -0.48
N ASN A 28 13.98 8.60 0.59
CA ASN A 28 15.41 8.87 0.57
C ASN A 28 15.79 10.14 -0.24
N CYS A 29 14.94 11.17 -0.13
CA CYS A 29 15.12 12.46 -0.77
C CYS A 29 15.96 13.38 0.11
N THR A 30 17.23 13.01 0.34
CA THR A 30 18.12 13.66 1.32
C THR A 30 18.44 15.13 1.04
N THR A 31 18.20 15.61 -0.17
CA THR A 31 18.44 17.02 -0.55
C THR A 31 17.20 17.89 -0.43
N ILE A 32 16.03 17.30 -0.20
CA ILE A 32 14.76 18.03 -0.14
C ILE A 32 14.46 18.33 1.33
N ASP A 33 14.17 19.59 1.61
CA ASP A 33 13.67 19.99 2.92
C ASP A 33 12.15 19.91 2.93
N TRP A 34 11.62 18.92 3.66
CA TRP A 34 10.20 18.64 3.81
C TRP A 34 9.58 19.47 4.94
N ASN A 35 9.60 20.79 4.77
CA ASN A 35 9.14 21.70 5.83
C ASN A 35 7.61 21.72 5.95
N PRO A 36 7.06 21.80 7.18
CA PRO A 36 5.64 22.06 7.40
C PRO A 36 5.25 23.41 6.83
N SER A 37 4.62 23.41 5.66
CA SER A 37 4.08 24.61 5.03
C SER A 37 2.68 24.93 5.57
N GLY A 38 2.49 24.96 6.89
CA GLY A 38 1.21 25.32 7.54
C GLY A 38 -0.03 24.69 6.89
N PHE A 39 -1.16 25.41 6.92
CA PHE A 39 -2.34 25.05 6.13
C PHE A 39 -2.13 25.47 4.66
N GLY A 40 -1.81 24.52 3.79
CA GLY A 40 -1.66 24.77 2.37
C GLY A 40 -0.99 23.62 1.61
N PRO A 41 -0.97 23.68 0.26
CA PRO A 41 -0.31 22.66 -0.54
C PRO A 41 1.18 22.60 -0.23
N TYR A 42 1.69 21.37 -0.18
CA TYR A 42 3.09 21.02 0.07
C TYR A 42 4.06 21.84 -0.81
N LYS A 43 5.09 22.44 -0.19
CA LYS A 43 6.15 23.21 -0.87
C LYS A 43 7.53 22.64 -0.54
N PRO A 44 8.07 21.72 -1.36
CA PRO A 44 9.44 21.26 -1.20
C PRO A 44 10.41 22.44 -1.34
N ASN A 45 11.45 22.49 -0.51
CA ASN A 45 12.61 23.33 -0.78
C ASN A 45 13.80 22.46 -1.24
N ASN A 46 14.75 23.07 -1.94
CA ASN A 46 15.99 22.41 -2.37
C ASN A 46 15.79 21.16 -3.26
N VAL A 47 14.74 21.17 -4.10
CA VAL A 47 14.50 20.08 -5.07
C VAL A 47 15.61 20.03 -6.11
N SER A 48 16.45 19.00 -6.02
CA SER A 48 17.41 18.72 -7.08
C SER A 48 16.70 18.21 -8.34
N ALA A 49 17.31 18.42 -9.51
CA ALA A 49 16.77 17.96 -10.79
C ALA A 49 16.51 16.43 -10.83
N LYS A 50 17.18 15.66 -9.97
CA LYS A 50 16.96 14.22 -9.80
C LYS A 50 15.54 13.89 -9.33
N TYR A 51 14.97 14.74 -8.47
CA TYR A 51 13.67 14.51 -7.83
C TYR A 51 12.54 15.36 -8.43
N SER A 52 12.82 16.23 -9.41
CA SER A 52 11.82 17.13 -9.99
C SER A 52 10.60 16.38 -10.57
N ASN A 53 10.83 15.24 -11.22
CA ASN A 53 9.77 14.44 -11.82
C ASN A 53 8.80 13.86 -10.77
N ILE A 54 9.32 13.32 -9.67
CA ILE A 54 8.47 12.75 -8.62
C ILE A 54 7.70 13.85 -7.90
N ILE A 55 8.35 14.97 -7.59
CA ILE A 55 7.70 16.14 -6.98
C ILE A 55 6.61 16.71 -7.90
N GLY A 56 6.87 16.79 -9.21
CA GLY A 56 5.90 17.21 -10.20
C GLY A 56 4.66 16.31 -10.23
N SER A 57 4.85 14.98 -10.21
CA SER A 57 3.75 14.02 -10.15
C SER A 57 2.94 14.12 -8.86
N LEU A 58 3.60 14.23 -7.71
CA LEU A 58 2.93 14.35 -6.41
C LEU A 58 2.09 15.63 -6.34
N SER A 59 2.66 16.74 -6.81
CA SER A 59 1.95 18.03 -6.90
C SER A 59 0.76 17.96 -7.87
N PHE A 60 0.95 17.36 -9.05
CA PHE A 60 -0.11 17.17 -10.03
C PHE A 60 -1.28 16.35 -9.47
N CYS A 61 -0.98 15.29 -8.71
CA CYS A 61 -1.98 14.45 -8.06
C CYS A 61 -2.52 15.02 -6.73
N GLN A 62 -2.18 16.27 -6.39
CA GLN A 62 -2.65 16.98 -5.20
C GLN A 62 -2.30 16.30 -3.87
N PHE A 63 -1.17 15.58 -3.82
CA PHE A 63 -0.68 15.00 -2.57
C PHE A 63 -0.23 16.07 -1.59
N SER A 64 -0.67 15.93 -0.34
CA SER A 64 -0.24 16.73 0.80
C SER A 64 0.55 15.86 1.77
N GLN A 65 1.65 16.41 2.29
CA GLN A 65 2.42 15.78 3.37
C GLN A 65 1.64 15.85 4.68
N LEU A 66 1.64 14.75 5.43
CA LEU A 66 0.90 14.63 6.66
C LEU A 66 1.81 14.54 7.90
N ASN A 67 3.00 13.94 7.77
CA ASN A 67 3.96 13.81 8.88
C ASN A 67 5.02 14.90 8.85
N TYR A 68 5.46 15.36 10.03
CA TYR A 68 6.46 16.43 10.18
C TYR A 68 7.54 16.12 11.21
N GLU A 69 7.57 14.88 11.73
CA GLU A 69 8.55 14.44 12.72
C GLU A 69 9.91 14.21 12.03
N PRO A 70 10.95 14.99 12.37
CA PRO A 70 12.29 14.74 11.86
C PRO A 70 12.96 13.56 12.57
N ASN A 71 13.93 12.95 11.89
CA ASN A 71 14.81 11.94 12.47
C ASN A 71 15.92 12.59 13.33
N SER A 72 16.83 11.77 13.87
CA SER A 72 17.92 12.24 14.74
C SER A 72 18.92 13.18 14.06
N ASN A 73 18.84 13.34 12.74
CA ASN A 73 19.68 14.24 11.93
C ASN A 73 18.91 15.48 11.46
N ASP A 74 17.77 15.80 12.08
CA ASP A 74 16.87 16.91 11.69
C ASP A 74 16.37 16.81 10.23
N ARG A 75 16.14 15.59 9.74
CA ARG A 75 15.68 15.32 8.37
C ARG A 75 14.41 14.48 8.35
N ILE A 76 13.61 14.65 7.31
CA ILE A 76 12.45 13.82 7.03
C ILE A 76 12.75 13.03 5.75
N LEU A 77 12.85 11.71 5.88
CA LEU A 77 13.12 10.79 4.77
C LEU A 77 11.90 9.92 4.48
N ASP A 78 11.22 9.51 5.54
CA ASP A 78 9.95 8.82 5.50
C ASP A 78 8.80 9.82 5.37
N LEU A 79 7.95 9.62 4.38
CA LEU A 79 6.82 10.50 4.11
C LEU A 79 5.52 9.73 4.14
N ILE A 80 4.49 10.40 4.64
CA ILE A 80 3.10 10.02 4.57
C ILE A 80 2.40 11.12 3.77
N LEU A 81 1.99 10.77 2.56
CA LEU A 81 1.36 11.69 1.61
C LEU A 81 -0.06 11.21 1.31
N CYS A 82 -1.04 12.12 1.32
CA CYS A 82 -2.40 11.80 0.90
C CYS A 82 -2.99 12.90 0.03
N ASN A 83 -3.79 12.52 -0.96
CA ASN A 83 -4.57 13.44 -1.80
C ASN A 83 -6.00 13.65 -1.28
N GLU A 84 -6.35 13.04 -0.16
CA GLU A 84 -7.59 13.29 0.58
C GLU A 84 -7.33 13.47 2.08
N ASN A 85 -8.31 14.01 2.78
CA ASN A 85 -8.26 14.20 4.23
C ASN A 85 -8.86 12.99 4.98
N ILE A 86 -8.28 11.80 4.77
CA ILE A 86 -8.73 10.54 5.41
C ILE A 86 -7.93 10.19 6.67
N VAL A 87 -6.75 10.77 6.85
CA VAL A 87 -5.90 10.53 8.02
C VAL A 87 -6.23 11.57 9.08
N THR A 88 -6.62 11.13 10.27
CA THR A 88 -7.09 12.03 11.34
C THR A 88 -6.02 12.35 12.36
N GLU A 89 -5.09 11.42 12.58
CA GLU A 89 -4.05 11.52 13.61
C GLU A 89 -2.76 10.90 13.09
N ILE A 90 -1.63 11.54 13.36
CA ILE A 90 -0.28 11.01 13.11
C ILE A 90 0.57 11.32 14.34
N THR A 91 1.24 10.29 14.85
CA THR A 91 2.09 10.38 16.04
C THR A 91 3.33 9.50 15.88
N HIS A 92 4.33 9.76 16.71
CA HIS A 92 5.42 8.82 16.90
C HIS A 92 4.90 7.52 17.53
N CYS A 93 5.36 6.37 17.04
CA CYS A 93 4.89 5.07 17.49
C CYS A 93 5.50 4.72 18.85
N SER A 94 4.65 4.54 19.87
CA SER A 94 5.10 4.19 21.23
C SER A 94 5.61 2.74 21.37
N ALA A 95 5.22 1.86 20.45
CA ALA A 95 5.54 0.43 20.49
C ALA A 95 5.91 -0.08 19.08
N PRO A 96 7.08 0.32 18.55
CA PRO A 96 7.46 -0.01 17.18
C PRO A 96 7.71 -1.51 17.02
N LEU A 97 7.29 -2.07 15.87
CA LEU A 97 7.48 -3.49 15.55
C LEU A 97 8.96 -3.87 15.36
N VAL A 98 9.77 -2.89 14.97
CA VAL A 98 11.21 -3.02 14.74
C VAL A 98 11.90 -1.90 15.49
N ARG A 99 13.13 -2.16 15.96
CA ARG A 99 13.94 -1.14 16.61
C ARG A 99 14.24 0.01 15.63
N GLU A 100 13.99 1.22 16.08
CA GLU A 100 14.30 2.44 15.33
C GLU A 100 15.80 2.66 15.18
N ASP A 101 16.18 3.39 14.12
CA ASP A 101 17.53 3.87 13.90
C ASP A 101 17.57 5.39 13.77
N ALA A 102 18.76 5.97 13.62
CA ALA A 102 18.95 7.41 13.59
C ALA A 102 18.31 8.10 12.36
N ASN A 103 18.00 7.35 11.30
CA ASN A 103 17.44 7.85 10.06
C ASN A 103 15.92 7.63 9.98
N HIS A 104 15.43 6.56 10.60
CA HIS A 104 14.06 6.08 10.47
C HIS A 104 13.38 5.96 11.84
N THR A 105 12.44 6.88 12.05
CA THR A 105 11.55 6.89 13.21
C THR A 105 10.24 6.18 12.84
N ALA A 106 9.72 5.35 13.74
CA ALA A 106 8.44 4.69 13.55
C ALA A 106 7.29 5.67 13.77
N LEU A 107 6.36 5.69 12.80
CA LEU A 107 5.16 6.52 12.83
C LEU A 107 3.92 5.65 12.93
N GLU A 108 2.95 6.12 13.70
CA GLU A 108 1.61 5.56 13.81
C GLU A 108 0.59 6.60 13.34
N PHE A 109 -0.46 6.14 12.67
CA PHE A 109 -1.51 7.04 12.20
C PHE A 109 -2.87 6.34 12.08
N VAL A 110 -3.94 7.14 12.19
CA VAL A 110 -5.32 6.66 12.12
C VAL A 110 -5.94 7.07 10.80
N ILE A 111 -6.49 6.10 10.07
CA ILE A 111 -7.21 6.31 8.82
C ILE A 111 -8.70 6.13 9.07
N ASN A 112 -9.51 7.11 8.68
CA ASN A 112 -10.95 6.98 8.61
C ASN A 112 -11.35 6.38 7.25
N ILE A 113 -11.68 5.10 7.24
CA ILE A 113 -12.13 4.40 6.04
C ILE A 113 -13.66 4.31 6.11
N GLU A 114 -14.36 4.95 5.17
CA GLU A 114 -15.79 4.72 5.04
C GLU A 114 -16.04 3.23 4.82
N ALA A 115 -17.01 2.67 5.58
CA ALA A 115 -17.33 1.26 5.51
C ALA A 115 -17.58 0.87 4.04
N MET A 116 -16.68 0.05 3.48
CA MET A 116 -16.85 -0.46 2.13
C MET A 116 -18.21 -1.17 2.09
N LYS A 117 -19.11 -0.70 1.21
CA LYS A 117 -20.30 -1.45 0.87
C LYS A 117 -19.81 -2.74 0.23
N TYR A 118 -19.74 -3.81 1.02
CA TYR A 118 -19.48 -5.14 0.51
C TYR A 118 -20.48 -5.38 -0.61
N ILE A 119 -20.00 -5.44 -1.84
CA ILE A 119 -20.78 -6.04 -2.92
C ILE A 119 -20.92 -7.49 -2.47
N ARG A 120 -22.12 -7.88 -2.04
CA ARG A 120 -22.44 -9.30 -1.87
C ARG A 120 -22.40 -9.91 -3.26
N GLU A 121 -21.22 -10.33 -3.68
CA GLU A 121 -21.12 -11.20 -4.84
C GLU A 121 -21.94 -12.45 -4.53
N ASN A 122 -22.82 -12.83 -5.45
CA ASN A 122 -23.55 -14.08 -5.36
C ASN A 122 -22.57 -15.20 -5.76
N ILE A 123 -21.60 -15.46 -4.87
CA ILE A 123 -20.54 -16.43 -5.10
C ILE A 123 -21.20 -17.81 -5.08
N ARG A 124 -21.30 -18.44 -6.24
CA ARG A 124 -21.65 -19.86 -6.34
C ARG A 124 -20.47 -20.67 -5.83
N PHE A 125 -20.49 -21.06 -4.57
CA PHE A 125 -19.54 -22.03 -4.02
C PHE A 125 -20.16 -23.42 -4.02
N ARG A 126 -19.34 -24.47 -4.27
CA ARG A 126 -19.81 -25.85 -4.13
C ARG A 126 -19.96 -26.17 -2.65
N ASN A 127 -21.15 -26.57 -2.24
CA ASN A 127 -21.41 -26.99 -0.87
C ASN A 127 -21.04 -28.47 -0.69
N PHE A 128 -19.76 -28.72 -0.41
CA PHE A 128 -19.24 -30.08 -0.20
C PHE A 128 -19.96 -30.81 0.94
N LYS A 129 -20.45 -30.09 1.97
CA LYS A 129 -21.22 -30.71 3.07
C LYS A 129 -22.57 -31.30 2.63
N ARG A 130 -23.10 -30.89 1.48
CA ARG A 130 -24.38 -31.38 0.92
C ARG A 130 -24.19 -32.27 -0.30
N ALA A 131 -22.96 -32.67 -0.63
CA ALA A 131 -22.73 -33.61 -1.71
C ALA A 131 -23.26 -34.99 -1.32
N ASP A 132 -23.89 -35.70 -2.27
CA ASP A 132 -24.30 -37.08 -2.07
C ASP A 132 -23.09 -38.00 -2.28
N TYR A 133 -22.32 -38.16 -1.20
CA TYR A 133 -21.13 -39.00 -1.19
C TYR A 133 -21.45 -40.48 -1.46
N THR A 134 -22.68 -40.91 -1.21
CA THR A 134 -23.15 -42.27 -1.49
C THR A 134 -23.13 -42.55 -2.99
N ILE A 135 -23.69 -41.64 -3.78
CA ILE A 135 -23.69 -41.74 -5.25
C ILE A 135 -22.28 -41.57 -5.80
N ILE A 136 -21.52 -40.59 -5.29
CA ILE A 136 -20.15 -40.35 -5.74
C ILE A 136 -19.27 -41.58 -5.52
N ASN A 137 -19.36 -42.19 -4.34
CA ASN A 137 -18.57 -43.39 -4.03
C ASN A 137 -19.05 -44.60 -4.82
N SER A 138 -20.36 -44.76 -5.08
CA SER A 138 -20.85 -45.86 -5.92
C SER A 138 -20.35 -45.76 -7.36
N GLN A 139 -20.27 -44.54 -7.90
CA GLN A 139 -19.72 -44.27 -9.22
C GLN A 139 -18.20 -44.45 -9.26
N LEU A 140 -17.47 -44.01 -8.24
CA LEU A 140 -16.01 -44.23 -8.18
C LEU A 140 -15.66 -45.71 -8.06
N ASN A 141 -16.44 -46.47 -7.30
CA ASN A 141 -16.23 -47.91 -7.11
C ASN A 141 -16.61 -48.75 -8.34
N SER A 142 -17.39 -48.22 -9.28
CA SER A 142 -17.73 -48.89 -10.54
C SER A 142 -16.70 -48.68 -11.64
N VAL A 143 -15.72 -47.79 -11.42
CA VAL A 143 -14.58 -47.62 -12.33
C VAL A 143 -13.53 -48.70 -12.04
N PRO A 144 -13.22 -49.59 -12.99
CA PRO A 144 -12.19 -50.60 -12.79
C PRO A 144 -10.82 -49.93 -12.60
N VAL A 145 -10.16 -50.25 -11.49
CA VAL A 145 -8.79 -49.79 -11.23
C VAL A 145 -7.85 -50.54 -12.18
N VAL A 146 -7.36 -49.87 -13.22
CA VAL A 146 -6.28 -50.41 -14.07
C VAL A 146 -4.97 -50.25 -13.31
N VAL A 147 -4.51 -51.33 -12.68
CA VAL A 147 -3.16 -51.40 -12.11
C VAL A 147 -2.18 -51.60 -13.26
N VAL A 148 -1.44 -50.55 -13.63
CA VAL A 148 -0.32 -50.66 -14.56
C VAL A 148 0.89 -51.17 -13.78
N LEU A 149 1.22 -52.46 -13.93
CA LEU A 149 2.43 -53.04 -13.36
C LEU A 149 3.63 -52.61 -14.22
N MET A 150 4.42 -51.67 -13.72
CA MET A 150 5.71 -51.34 -14.32
C MET A 150 6.72 -52.37 -13.81
N ILE A 151 7.03 -53.39 -14.62
CA ILE A 151 8.18 -54.26 -14.38
C ILE A 151 9.41 -53.44 -14.74
N ILE A 152 10.29 -53.25 -13.75
CA ILE A 152 11.57 -52.54 -13.87
C ILE A 152 12.56 -53.38 -14.68
#